data_AF-A0A8B6D1E5-F1
#
_entry.id   AF-A0A8B6D1E5-F1
#
_cell.length_a   1.000
_cell.length_b   1.000
_cell.length_c   1.000
_cell.angle_alpha   90.00
_cell.angle_beta   90.00
_cell.angle_gamma   90.00
#
_symmetry.space_group_name_H-M   'P 1'
#
loop_
_entity.id
_entity.type
_entity.pdbx_description
1 polymer ?
#
loop_
_entity_poly.entity_id
_entity_poly.type
_entity_poly.pdbx_seq_one_letter_code
_entity_poly.pdbx_strand_id
1 'polypeptide(L)'
;MTERKRVQLWDPHKLYDLSHAEMDAIRRRSEQRAALKAEWQRKVTDPFKAEFPFDPAIQRFKALKATQYDHFRPTKKTGLVGGLFLGVIPAVLFSYVYYTRQEFERKCRAGEIPAKDRTWKYVY
;
A
#
# COMPACT_ATOMS: atom_id res chain seq x y z
N MET A 1 24.27 11.96 3.06
CA MET A 1 23.23 11.51 2.12
C MET A 1 23.67 10.14 1.60
N THR A 2 23.33 9.06 2.31
CA THR A 2 23.80 7.71 2.00
C THR A 2 23.00 7.15 0.83
N GLU A 3 23.70 6.93 -0.28
CA GLU A 3 23.17 6.36 -1.51
C GLU A 3 22.72 4.91 -1.24
N ARG A 4 21.40 4.68 -1.15
CA ARG A 4 20.86 3.32 -1.06
C ARG A 4 20.97 2.69 -2.44
N LYS A 5 22.04 1.94 -2.70
CA LYS A 5 22.13 1.05 -3.86
C LYS A 5 20.87 0.18 -3.92
N ARG A 6 20.14 0.23 -5.04
CA ARG A 6 19.03 -0.71 -5.29
C ARG A 6 19.62 -2.11 -5.31
N VAL A 7 19.19 -2.97 -4.38
CA VAL A 7 19.50 -4.39 -4.43
C VAL A 7 18.82 -4.94 -5.69
N GLN A 8 19.59 -5.32 -6.71
CA GLN A 8 19.03 -5.99 -7.88
C GLN A 8 18.49 -7.36 -7.44
N LEU A 9 17.25 -7.66 -7.83
CA LEU A 9 16.53 -8.89 -7.48
C LEU A 9 17.20 -10.14 -8.06
N TRP A 10 17.88 -9.97 -9.20
CA TRP A 10 18.61 -10.99 -9.92
C TRP A 10 19.88 -10.34 -10.47
N ASP A 11 21.03 -10.72 -9.92
CA ASP A 11 22.35 -10.25 -10.34
C ASP A 11 23.18 -11.49 -10.71
N PRO A 12 23.27 -11.85 -12.00
CA PRO A 12 23.93 -13.07 -12.47
C PRO A 12 25.39 -13.19 -12.02
N HIS A 13 26.07 -12.05 -11.86
CA HIS A 13 27.48 -12.01 -11.50
C HIS A 13 27.72 -12.21 -10.00
N LYS A 14 26.70 -12.00 -9.15
CA LYS A 14 26.78 -12.28 -7.70
C LYS A 14 26.49 -13.73 -7.33
N LEU A 15 26.08 -14.57 -8.28
CA LEU A 15 25.73 -15.95 -8.00
C LEU A 15 26.94 -16.78 -7.54
N TYR A 16 28.13 -16.45 -8.06
CA TYR A 16 29.37 -17.20 -7.85
C TYR A 16 30.37 -16.48 -6.93
N ASP A 17 30.31 -15.14 -6.84
CA ASP A 17 31.22 -14.32 -6.03
C ASP A 17 30.61 -13.93 -4.66
N LEU A 18 30.03 -14.90 -3.94
CA LEU A 18 29.46 -14.65 -2.61
C LEU A 18 30.56 -14.59 -1.55
N SER A 19 30.50 -13.60 -0.65
CA SER A 19 31.35 -13.60 0.54
C SER A 19 30.95 -14.73 1.49
N HIS A 20 31.89 -15.25 2.28
CA HIS A 20 31.59 -16.29 3.28
C HIS A 20 30.45 -15.89 4.23
N ALA A 21 30.40 -14.62 4.63
CA ALA A 21 29.33 -14.08 5.47
C ALA A 21 27.95 -14.11 4.77
N GLU A 22 27.92 -13.86 3.46
CA GLU A 22 26.69 -13.91 2.65
C GLU A 22 26.22 -15.36 2.45
N MET A 23 27.15 -16.29 2.21
CA MET A 23 26.86 -17.72 2.13
C MET A 23 26.23 -18.23 3.42
N ASP A 24 26.80 -17.86 4.58
CA ASP A 24 26.25 -18.20 5.89
C ASP A 24 24.86 -17.61 6.11
N ALA A 25 24.62 -16.36 5.70
CA ALA A 25 23.32 -15.73 5.79
C ALA A 25 22.27 -16.40 4.87
N ILE A 26 22.67 -16.88 3.69
CA ILE A 26 21.81 -17.68 2.80
C ILE A 26 21.47 -19.02 3.46
N ARG A 27 22.48 -19.72 3.99
CA ARG A 27 22.31 -21.00 4.68
C ARG A 27 21.36 -20.88 5.87
N ARG A 28 21.58 -19.90 6.75
CA ARG A 28 20.68 -19.65 7.90
C ARG A 28 19.23 -19.36 7.47
N ARG A 29 19.04 -18.59 6.39
CA ARG A 29 17.69 -18.34 5.84
C ARG A 29 17.06 -19.59 5.25
N SER A 30 17.83 -20.43 4.56
CA SER A 30 17.30 -21.70 4.01
C SER A 30 16.94 -22.68 5.11
N GLU A 31 17.75 -22.78 6.16
CA GLU A 31 17.49 -23.59 7.36
C GLU A 31 16.20 -23.15 8.05
N GLN A 32 16.03 -21.85 8.30
CA GLN A 32 14.81 -21.30 8.89
C GLN A 32 13.58 -21.60 8.03
N ARG A 33 13.68 -21.43 6.71
CA ARG A 33 12.57 -21.74 5.79
C ARG A 33 12.23 -23.23 5.78
N ALA A 34 13.25 -24.10 5.80
CA ALA A 34 13.06 -25.54 5.84
C ALA A 34 12.35 -25.97 7.14
N ALA A 35 12.77 -25.42 8.29
CA ALA A 35 12.13 -25.68 9.58
C ALA A 35 10.65 -25.27 9.59
N LEU A 36 10.34 -24.04 9.18
CA LEU A 36 8.96 -23.53 9.11
C LEU A 36 8.09 -24.35 8.13
N LYS A 37 8.67 -24.76 6.99
CA LYS A 37 7.98 -25.60 6.01
C LYS A 37 7.67 -26.99 6.58
N ALA A 38 8.62 -27.59 7.30
CA ALA A 38 8.43 -28.89 7.94
C ALA A 38 7.32 -28.83 9.00
N GLU A 39 7.29 -27.77 9.83
CA GLU A 39 6.21 -27.54 10.78
C GLU A 39 4.85 -27.38 10.11
N TRP A 40 4.79 -26.60 9.02
CA TRP A 40 3.55 -26.39 8.26
C TRP A 40 3.05 -27.70 7.64
N GLN A 41 3.93 -28.45 6.99
CA GLN A 41 3.60 -29.74 6.39
C GLN A 41 3.03 -30.68 7.45
N ARG A 42 3.67 -30.81 8.62
CA ARG A 42 3.18 -31.64 9.73
C ARG A 42 1.74 -31.27 10.13
N LYS A 43 1.42 -29.99 10.26
CA LYS A 43 0.08 -29.51 10.64
C LYS A 43 -0.95 -29.72 9.53
N VAL A 44 -0.56 -29.56 8.26
CA VAL A 44 -1.46 -29.67 7.12
C VAL A 44 -1.75 -31.13 6.77
N THR A 45 -0.77 -32.02 6.89
CA THR A 45 -0.92 -33.44 6.53
C THR A 45 -1.59 -34.27 7.62
N ASP A 46 -1.84 -33.71 8.80
CA ASP A 46 -2.56 -34.39 9.89
C ASP A 46 -4.01 -34.72 9.47
N PRO A 47 -4.39 -36.02 9.42
CA PRO A 47 -5.75 -36.43 9.03
C PRO A 47 -6.81 -36.12 10.09
N PHE A 48 -6.43 -35.88 11.35
CA PHE A 48 -7.37 -35.62 12.44
C PHE A 48 -7.52 -34.12 12.77
N LYS A 49 -7.05 -33.23 11.89
CA LYS A 49 -7.20 -31.78 12.11
C LYS A 49 -8.67 -31.36 12.02
N ALA A 50 -9.15 -30.70 13.07
CA ALA A 50 -10.52 -30.17 13.12
C ALA A 50 -10.69 -28.81 12.43
N GLU A 51 -9.61 -28.01 12.35
CA GLU A 51 -9.62 -26.66 11.79
C GLU A 51 -8.38 -26.42 10.90
N PHE A 52 -8.44 -25.36 10.08
CA PHE A 52 -7.30 -24.90 9.31
C PHE A 52 -6.14 -24.49 10.25
N PRO A 53 -4.89 -24.93 9.99
CA PRO A 53 -3.76 -24.63 10.87
C PRO A 53 -3.54 -23.13 11.06
N PHE A 54 -3.51 -22.71 12.31
CA PHE A 54 -3.24 -21.32 12.68
C PHE A 54 -1.78 -20.93 12.41
N ASP A 55 -1.58 -19.81 11.70
CA ASP A 55 -0.26 -19.23 11.45
C ASP A 55 -0.01 -17.99 12.34
N PRO A 56 0.94 -18.06 13.30
CA PRO A 56 1.27 -16.91 14.14
C PRO A 56 1.88 -15.74 13.36
N ALA A 57 2.52 -15.96 12.21
CA ALA A 57 3.08 -14.88 11.41
C ALA A 57 1.97 -14.01 10.80
N ILE A 58 0.92 -14.64 10.26
CA ILE A 58 -0.25 -13.93 9.74
C ILE A 58 -0.96 -13.18 10.87
N GLN A 59 -1.11 -13.78 12.05
CA GLN A 59 -1.72 -13.10 13.19
C GLN A 59 -0.92 -11.85 13.59
N ARG A 60 0.41 -11.95 13.69
CA ARG A 60 1.26 -10.79 14.00
C ARG A 60 1.15 -9.69 12.95
N PHE A 61 1.08 -10.05 11.67
CA PHE A 61 0.88 -9.08 10.60
C PHE A 61 -0.49 -8.38 10.71
N LYS A 62 -1.56 -9.13 10.98
CA LYS A 62 -2.90 -8.56 11.21
C LYS A 62 -2.93 -7.66 12.45
N ALA A 63 -2.30 -8.09 13.55
CA ALA A 63 -2.18 -7.30 14.77
C ALA A 63 -1.42 -5.99 14.52
N LEU A 64 -0.31 -6.04 13.76
CA LEU A 64 0.44 -4.85 13.36
C LEU A 64 -0.42 -3.84 12.58
N LYS A 65 -1.35 -4.33 11.74
CA LYS A 65 -2.31 -3.48 11.02
C LYS A 65 -3.37 -2.88 11.94
N ALA A 66 -3.83 -3.63 12.92
CA ALA A 66 -4.79 -3.14 13.90
C ALA A 66 -4.17 -2.07 14.83
N THR A 67 -2.91 -2.21 15.22
CA THR A 67 -2.22 -1.30 16.16
C THR A 67 -1.48 -0.14 15.47
N GLN A 68 -1.78 0.16 14.19
CA GLN A 68 -1.09 1.24 13.47
C GLN A 68 -1.31 2.61 14.10
N TYR A 69 -2.47 2.83 14.73
CA TYR A 69 -2.79 4.08 15.40
C TYR A 69 -1.96 4.27 16.68
N ASP A 70 -1.79 3.22 17.49
CA ASP A 70 -1.05 3.26 18.75
C ASP A 70 0.44 3.60 18.55
N HIS A 71 0.97 3.24 17.38
CA HIS A 71 2.36 3.52 16.99
C HIS A 71 2.50 4.74 16.06
N PHE A 72 1.41 5.47 15.80
CA PHE A 72 1.44 6.65 14.97
C PHE A 72 2.25 7.77 15.63
N ARG A 73 3.15 8.38 14.86
CA ARG A 73 3.91 9.56 15.30
C ARG A 73 3.59 10.76 14.41
N PRO A 74 3.07 11.86 14.96
CA PRO A 74 2.85 13.08 14.19
C PRO A 74 4.21 13.70 13.84
N THR A 75 4.67 13.48 12.61
CA THR A 75 5.87 14.15 12.06
C THR A 75 5.48 15.13 10.98
N LYS A 76 6.36 16.10 10.66
CA LYS A 76 6.13 17.08 9.58
C LYS A 76 5.82 16.38 8.25
N LYS A 77 6.50 15.27 7.93
CA LYS A 77 6.25 14.47 6.72
C LYS A 77 4.86 13.85 6.74
N THR A 78 4.47 13.25 7.86
CA THR A 78 3.17 12.62 8.04
C THR A 78 2.03 13.64 7.94
N GLY A 79 2.21 14.83 8.52
CA GLY A 79 1.22 15.92 8.43
C GLY A 79 1.09 16.47 7.02
N LEU A 80 2.21 16.66 6.30
CA LEU A 80 2.19 17.15 4.93
C LEU A 80 1.50 16.16 3.98
N VAL A 81 1.87 14.87 4.04
CA VAL A 81 1.30 13.84 3.16
C VAL A 81 -0.14 13.51 3.56
N GLY A 82 -0.36 13.14 4.82
CA GLY A 82 -1.67 12.69 5.30
C GLY A 82 -2.68 13.82 5.46
N GLY A 83 -2.27 14.93 6.06
CA GLY A 83 -3.17 16.05 6.34
C GLY A 83 -3.42 16.92 5.11
N LEU A 84 -2.36 17.47 4.52
CA LEU A 84 -2.50 18.43 3.42
C LEU A 84 -2.81 17.75 2.08
N PHE A 85 -1.97 16.82 1.63
CA PHE A 85 -2.12 16.20 0.30
C PHE A 85 -3.30 15.24 0.19
N LEU A 86 -3.57 14.45 1.23
CA LEU A 86 -4.67 13.48 1.19
C LEU A 86 -5.97 14.00 1.80
N GLY A 87 -5.93 15.03 2.64
CA GLY A 87 -7.12 15.61 3.28
C GLY A 87 -7.56 16.92 2.62
N VAL A 88 -6.80 17.98 2.89
CA VAL A 88 -7.22 19.37 2.56
C VAL A 88 -7.26 19.62 1.05
N ILE A 89 -6.25 19.21 0.31
CA ILE A 89 -6.17 19.48 -1.14
C ILE A 89 -7.36 18.86 -1.90
N PRO A 90 -7.67 17.56 -1.74
CA PRO A 90 -8.85 16.97 -2.37
C PRO A 90 -10.15 17.68 -1.97
N ALA A 91 -10.32 18.01 -0.68
CA ALA A 91 -11.52 18.69 -0.20
C ALA A 91 -11.73 20.06 -0.89
N VAL A 92 -10.67 20.86 -1.01
CA VAL A 92 -10.71 22.16 -1.70
C VAL A 92 -10.91 22.00 -3.21
N LEU A 93 -10.29 21.00 -3.84
CA LEU A 93 -10.48 20.74 -5.26
C LEU A 93 -11.93 20.33 -5.56
N PHE A 94 -12.51 19.43 -4.75
CA PHE A 94 -13.90 19.02 -4.92
C PHE A 94 -14.88 20.16 -4.68
N SER A 95 -14.64 21.02 -3.67
CA SER A 95 -15.49 22.19 -3.44
C SER A 95 -15.40 23.19 -4.59
N TYR A 96 -14.20 23.45 -5.12
CA TYR A 96 -14.02 24.33 -6.27
C TYR A 96 -14.73 23.81 -7.52
N VAL A 97 -14.60 22.51 -7.84
CA VAL A 97 -15.31 21.88 -8.96
C VAL A 97 -16.83 21.98 -8.75
N TYR A 98 -17.31 21.80 -7.52
CA TYR A 98 -18.73 21.96 -7.21
C TYR A 98 -19.24 23.39 -7.44
N TYR A 99 -18.53 24.41 -6.96
CA TYR A 99 -18.93 25.80 -7.17
C TYR A 99 -18.91 26.20 -8.64
N THR A 100 -17.87 25.82 -9.37
CA THR A 100 -17.79 26.08 -10.82
C THR A 100 -18.90 25.38 -11.60
N ARG A 101 -19.33 24.18 -11.19
CA ARG A 101 -20.54 23.54 -11.73
C ARG A 101 -21.79 24.38 -11.47
N GLN A 102 -22.00 24.84 -10.24
CA GLN A 102 -23.18 25.63 -9.90
C GLN A 102 -23.27 26.93 -10.69
N GLU A 103 -22.14 27.63 -10.86
CA GLU A 103 -22.09 28.85 -11.68
C GLU A 103 -22.39 28.56 -13.15
N PHE A 104 -21.84 27.47 -13.69
CA PHE A 104 -22.11 27.04 -15.06
C PHE A 104 -23.60 26.71 -15.27
N GLU A 105 -24.22 25.98 -14.33
CA GLU A 105 -25.65 25.70 -14.36
C GLU A 105 -26.49 26.97 -14.29
N ARG A 106 -26.12 27.92 -13.43
CA ARG A 106 -26.80 29.22 -13.33
C ARG A 106 -26.80 29.95 -14.67
N LYS A 107 -25.65 30.03 -15.34
CA LYS A 107 -25.51 30.66 -16.67
C LYS A 107 -26.32 29.92 -17.75
N CYS A 108 -26.35 28.58 -17.68
CA CYS A 108 -27.19 27.78 -18.57
C CYS A 108 -28.68 28.05 -18.38
N ARG A 109 -29.15 28.24 -17.13
CA ARG A 109 -30.55 28.56 -16.79
C ARG A 109 -30.91 30.00 -17.17
N ALA A 110 -29.99 30.94 -17.01
CA ALA A 110 -30.16 32.34 -17.42
C ALA A 110 -30.19 32.54 -18.95
N GLY A 111 -29.78 31.53 -19.73
CA GLY A 111 -29.74 31.59 -21.19
C GLY A 111 -28.49 32.26 -21.77
N GLU A 112 -27.50 32.60 -20.93
CA GLU A 112 -26.24 33.21 -21.36
C GLU A 112 -25.38 32.26 -22.21
N ILE A 113 -25.51 30.94 -22.00
CA ILE A 113 -24.75 29.91 -22.71
C ILE A 113 -25.65 29.21 -23.75
N PRO A 114 -25.32 29.30 -25.05
CA PRO A 114 -26.04 28.59 -26.12
C PRO A 114 -26.09 27.09 -25.87
N ALA A 115 -27.19 26.44 -26.25
CA ALA A 115 -27.38 25.00 -26.01
C ALA A 115 -26.30 24.10 -26.65
N LYS A 116 -25.64 24.58 -27.72
CA LYS A 116 -24.54 23.89 -28.41
C LYS A 116 -23.23 23.86 -27.60
N ASP A 117 -22.98 24.87 -26.76
CA ASP A 117 -21.71 25.06 -26.05
C ASP A 117 -21.76 24.47 -24.63
N ARG A 118 -22.80 23.68 -24.32
CA ARG A 118 -22.99 23.05 -23.02
C ARG A 118 -22.19 21.75 -22.92
N THR A 119 -21.11 21.76 -22.14
CA THR A 119 -20.13 20.66 -22.04
C THR A 119 -20.64 19.39 -21.34
N TRP A 120 -21.61 19.49 -20.43
CA TRP A 120 -22.12 18.33 -19.66
C TRP A 120 -23.58 17.97 -19.96
N LYS A 121 -24.02 18.16 -21.20
CA LYS A 121 -25.42 17.96 -21.60
C LYS A 121 -25.95 16.53 -21.41
N TYR A 122 -25.07 15.53 -21.40
CA TYR A 122 -25.43 14.09 -21.42
C TYR A 122 -25.02 13.31 -20.17
N VAL A 123 -24.53 13.98 -19.13
CA VAL A 123 -24.13 13.36 -17.87
C VAL A 123 -25.11 13.84 -16.80
N TYR A 124 -26.00 12.94 -16.37
CA TYR A 124 -26.99 13.16 -15.30
C TYR A 124 -26.38 12.92 -13.92
#